data_AF-A0ABD0QZV6-F1
#
_entry.id   AF-A0ABD0QZV6-F1
#
_cell.length_a   1.000
_cell.length_b   1.000
_cell.length_c   1.000
_cell.angle_alpha   90.00
_cell.angle_beta   90.00
_cell.angle_gamma   90.00
#
_symmetry.space_group_name_H-M   'P 1'
#
loop_
_entity.id
_entity.type
_entity.pdbx_description
1 polymer ?
#
loop_
_entity_poly.entity_id
_entity_poly.type
_entity_poly.pdbx_seq_one_letter_code
_entity_poly.pdbx_strand_id
1 'polypeptide(L)'
;CCWNCGRKASETCSGCNAARYCGSFCQHKDWERHHLICSPGLQTQPKSIAAPKPPAPPERPHRPPQRPPPRRTPADTETQRAEREP
;
A
#
# COMPACT_ATOMS: atom_id res chain seq x y z
N CYS A 1 -6.36 -25.27 3.22
CA CYS A 1 -7.29 -24.69 4.21
C CYS A 1 -6.51 -24.22 5.43
N CYS A 2 -7.03 -23.23 6.17
CA CYS A 2 -6.43 -22.68 7.39
C CYS A 2 -6.58 -23.69 8.52
N TRP A 3 -5.49 -23.98 9.24
CA TRP A 3 -5.49 -24.99 10.31
C TRP A 3 -6.35 -24.58 11.51
N ASN A 4 -6.46 -23.28 11.77
CA ASN A 4 -7.26 -22.77 12.89
C ASN A 4 -8.75 -22.57 12.52
N CYS A 5 -9.04 -21.94 11.38
CA CYS A 5 -10.41 -21.53 11.03
C CYS A 5 -10.99 -22.18 9.77
N GLY A 6 -10.28 -23.11 9.12
CA GLY A 6 -10.76 -23.83 7.93
C GLY A 6 -10.85 -23.02 6.63
N ARG A 7 -10.78 -21.67 6.68
CA ARG A 7 -10.88 -20.80 5.49
C ARG A 7 -9.68 -20.91 4.55
N LYS A 8 -9.72 -20.25 3.38
CA LYS A 8 -8.60 -20.20 2.44
C LYS A 8 -7.36 -19.62 3.13
N ALA A 9 -6.27 -20.38 3.11
CA ALA A 9 -4.99 -19.96 3.67
C ALA A 9 -4.18 -19.26 2.58
N SER A 10 -3.61 -18.11 2.93
CA SER A 10 -2.74 -17.31 2.05
C SER A 10 -1.30 -17.39 2.49
N GLU A 11 -1.06 -17.71 3.76
CA GLU A 11 0.25 -17.72 4.39
C GLU A 11 0.58 -19.13 4.89
N THR A 12 1.87 -19.37 5.04
CA THR A 12 2.40 -20.65 5.51
C THR A 12 3.31 -20.42 6.70
N CYS A 13 3.37 -21.37 7.62
CA CYS A 13 4.36 -21.33 8.68
C CYS A 13 5.78 -21.35 8.08
N SER A 14 6.56 -20.30 8.35
CA SER A 14 7.93 -20.13 7.82
C SER A 14 8.93 -21.17 8.36
N GLY A 15 8.60 -21.82 9.48
CA GLY A 15 9.39 -22.92 10.02
C GLY A 15 9.17 -24.20 9.22
N CYS A 16 7.97 -24.75 9.28
CA CYS A 16 7.70 -26.09 8.76
C CYS A 16 7.10 -26.16 7.34
N ASN A 17 6.59 -25.06 6.80
CA ASN A 17 5.80 -24.99 5.56
C ASN A 17 4.59 -25.95 5.47
N ALA A 18 4.31 -26.73 6.53
CA ALA A 18 3.22 -27.70 6.60
C ALA A 18 1.91 -27.05 7.09
N ALA A 19 2.01 -26.17 8.09
CA ALA A 19 0.85 -25.44 8.59
C ALA A 19 0.51 -24.23 7.72
N ARG A 20 -0.78 -24.08 7.42
CA ARG A 20 -1.35 -23.08 6.50
C ARG A 20 -2.31 -22.18 7.27
N TYR A 21 -2.17 -20.87 7.12
CA TYR A 21 -2.98 -19.87 7.84
C TYR A 21 -3.55 -18.82 6.90
N CYS A 22 -4.74 -18.31 7.22
CA CYS A 22 -5.35 -17.21 6.47
C CYS A 22 -4.82 -15.82 6.88
N GLY A 23 -3.94 -15.76 7.87
CA GLY A 23 -3.38 -14.54 8.44
C GLY A 23 -2.50 -14.87 9.64
N SER A 24 -1.61 -13.95 10.02
CA SER A 24 -0.77 -14.07 11.22
C SER A 24 -1.58 -14.32 12.50
N PHE A 25 -2.81 -13.79 12.59
CA PHE A 25 -3.69 -14.03 13.75
C PHE A 25 -4.00 -15.52 13.96
N CYS A 26 -4.29 -16.25 12.88
CA CYS A 26 -4.58 -17.68 12.98
C CYS A 26 -3.35 -18.49 13.36
N GLN A 27 -2.16 -18.05 12.91
CA GLN A 27 -0.88 -18.65 13.28
C GLN A 27 -0.61 -18.50 14.79
N HIS A 28 -0.76 -17.30 15.34
CA HIS A 28 -0.51 -17.08 16.78
C HIS A 28 -1.47 -17.87 17.67
N LYS A 29 -2.75 -17.98 17.29
CA LYS A 29 -3.75 -18.76 18.02
C LYS A 29 -3.44 -20.26 18.04
N ASP A 30 -2.93 -20.79 16.93
CA ASP A 30 -2.57 -22.21 16.79
C ASP A 30 -1.15 -22.49 17.29
N TRP A 31 -0.34 -21.45 17.55
CA TRP A 31 1.07 -21.57 17.91
C TRP A 31 1.30 -22.48 19.11
N GLU A 32 0.50 -22.38 20.17
CA GLU A 32 0.64 -23.21 21.38
C GLU A 32 0.47 -24.72 21.10
N ARG A 33 -0.34 -25.10 20.12
CA ARG A 33 -0.49 -26.49 19.68
C ARG A 33 0.56 -26.87 18.62
N HIS A 34 0.84 -25.94 17.71
CA HIS A 34 1.65 -26.14 16.52
C HIS A 34 3.16 -26.16 16.81
N HIS A 35 3.65 -25.36 17.76
CA HIS A 35 5.10 -25.23 18.02
C HIS A 35 5.74 -26.55 18.45
N LEU A 36 4.98 -27.43 19.12
CA LEU A 36 5.42 -28.77 19.52
C LEU A 36 5.74 -29.68 18.32
N ILE A 37 5.08 -29.46 17.19
CA ILE A 37 5.24 -30.23 15.95
C ILE A 37 5.86 -29.40 14.82
N CYS A 38 6.27 -28.16 15.10
CA CYS A 38 6.84 -27.25 14.11
C CYS A 38 8.27 -27.70 13.78
N SER A 39 8.40 -28.63 12.84
CA SER A 39 9.69 -29.12 12.37
C SER A 39 10.16 -28.33 11.15
N PRO A 40 11.31 -27.64 11.20
CA PRO A 40 11.82 -26.91 10.06
C PRO A 40 12.34 -27.86 8.98
N GLY A 41 11.83 -27.77 7.75
CA GLY A 41 12.53 -28.30 6.57
C GLY A 41 11.87 -29.41 5.73
N LEU A 42 10.59 -29.76 5.90
CA LEU A 42 10.00 -30.86 5.11
C LEU A 42 9.25 -30.47 3.83
N GLN A 43 8.98 -29.19 3.56
CA GLN A 43 8.29 -28.79 2.32
C GLN A 43 9.01 -27.65 1.61
N THR A 44 9.77 -28.03 0.58
CA THR A 44 10.23 -27.14 -0.47
C THR A 44 9.17 -27.13 -1.58
N GLN A 45 8.67 -25.93 -1.91
CA GLN A 45 7.78 -25.58 -3.03
C GLN A 45 6.26 -25.83 -2.87
N PRO A 46 5.45 -24.86 -3.35
CA PRO A 46 4.98 -24.99 -4.72
C PRO A 46 5.41 -23.79 -5.59
N LYS A 47 5.93 -24.11 -6.77
CA LYS A 47 6.11 -23.19 -7.89
C LYS A 47 4.77 -22.50 -8.16
N SER A 48 4.64 -21.23 -7.78
CA SER A 48 3.56 -20.35 -8.26
C SER A 48 3.83 -20.01 -9.72
N ILE A 49 3.43 -20.88 -10.64
CA ILE A 49 3.20 -20.47 -12.03
C ILE A 49 1.79 -19.86 -12.05
N ALA A 50 1.68 -18.60 -11.65
CA ALA A 50 0.47 -17.81 -11.82
C ALA A 50 0.82 -16.62 -12.73
N ALA A 51 0.47 -16.81 -14.01
CA ALA A 51 0.29 -15.88 -15.14
C ALA A 51 0.84 -14.43 -15.04
N PRO A 52 1.52 -13.92 -16.09
CA PRO A 52 1.89 -12.51 -16.15
C PRO A 52 0.64 -11.63 -16.27
N LYS A 53 0.49 -10.68 -15.34
CA LYS A 53 -0.46 -9.57 -15.48
C LYS A 53 0.15 -8.52 -16.43
N PRO A 54 -0.61 -7.94 -17.38
CA PRO A 54 -0.06 -6.90 -18.26
C PRO A 54 0.26 -5.63 -17.47
N PRO A 55 1.29 -4.85 -17.86
CA PRO A 55 1.62 -3.60 -17.19
C PRO A 55 0.55 -2.52 -17.48
N ALA A 56 0.14 -1.82 -16.42
CA ALA A 56 -0.70 -0.62 -16.51
C ALA A 56 0.09 0.56 -17.13
N PRO A 57 -0.58 1.53 -17.79
CA PRO A 57 0.09 2.66 -18.43
C PRO A 57 0.66 3.64 -17.37
N PRO A 58 1.75 4.37 -17.68
CA PRO A 58 2.33 5.32 -16.75
C PRO A 58 1.45 6.55 -16.56
N GLU A 59 1.03 6.81 -15.32
CA GLU A 59 0.40 8.06 -14.92
C GLU A 59 1.37 9.24 -15.09
N ARG A 60 0.87 10.34 -15.66
CA ARG A 60 1.63 11.57 -15.84
C ARG A 60 1.74 12.30 -14.48
N PRO A 61 2.91 12.85 -14.11
CA PRO A 61 3.08 13.51 -12.82
C PRO A 61 2.13 14.69 -12.64
N HIS A 62 1.45 14.64 -11.50
CA HIS A 62 0.48 15.61 -11.00
C HIS A 62 1.17 16.97 -10.75
N ARG A 63 0.71 18.01 -11.45
CA ARG A 63 1.21 19.39 -11.29
C ARG A 63 0.75 19.93 -9.92
N PRO A 64 1.62 20.60 -9.13
CA PRO A 64 1.21 21.19 -7.87
C PRO A 64 0.22 22.36 -8.10
N PRO A 65 -0.73 22.60 -7.16
CA PRO A 65 -1.70 23.68 -7.30
C PRO A 65 -1.00 25.04 -7.19
N GLN A 66 -1.19 25.90 -8.19
CA GLN A 66 -0.68 27.26 -8.16
C GLN A 66 -1.59 28.16 -7.32
N ARG A 67 -1.00 28.95 -6.42
CA ARG A 67 -1.71 30.01 -5.69
C ARG A 67 -2.27 31.03 -6.70
N PRO A 68 -3.52 31.49 -6.53
CA PRO A 68 -4.03 32.58 -7.36
C PRO A 68 -3.33 33.91 -7.00
N PRO A 69 -3.13 34.82 -7.97
CA PRO A 69 -2.61 36.16 -7.71
C PRO A 69 -3.62 37.01 -6.93
N PRO A 70 -3.16 38.04 -6.18
CA PRO A 70 -4.05 38.92 -5.44
C PRO A 70 -4.92 39.76 -6.39
N ARG A 71 -6.20 39.89 -6.02
CA ARG A 71 -7.21 40.65 -6.76
C ARG A 71 -6.94 42.15 -6.57
N ARG A 72 -6.63 42.88 -7.65
CA ARG A 72 -6.51 44.35 -7.62
C ARG A 72 -7.88 44.98 -7.38
N THR A 73 -8.00 45.82 -6.35
CA THR A 73 -9.18 46.64 -6.04
C THR A 73 -9.07 48.01 -6.72
N PRO A 74 -10.20 48.66 -7.09
CA PRO A 74 -10.22 49.92 -7.86
C PRO A 74 -9.69 51.16 -7.10
N ALA A 75 -9.19 51.03 -5.87
CA ALA A 75 -8.69 52.15 -5.07
C ALA A 75 -7.28 52.65 -5.48
N ASP A 76 -6.55 51.92 -6.32
CA ASP A 76 -5.18 52.28 -6.73
C ASP A 76 -5.11 53.24 -7.94
N THR A 77 -6.26 53.62 -8.51
CA THR A 77 -6.33 54.54 -9.67
C THR A 77 -6.19 56.02 -9.27
N GLU A 78 -6.36 56.40 -8.01
CA GLU A 78 -6.21 57.79 -7.57
C GLU A 78 -4.74 58.19 -7.37
N THR A 79 -3.86 57.23 -7.03
CA THR A 79 -2.43 57.46 -6.77
C THR A 79 -1.54 57.43 -8.01
N GLN A 80 -2.07 57.49 -9.23
CA GLN A 80 -1.24 57.57 -10.46
C GLN A 80 -1.43 58.88 -11.23
N ARG A 81 -2.28 59.80 -10.75
CA ARG A 81 -2.46 61.13 -11.35
C ARG A 81 -1.52 62.19 -10.76
N ALA A 82 -0.93 61.95 -9.58
CA ALA A 82 -0.08 62.92 -8.88
C ALA A 82 1.40 62.92 -9.34
N GLU A 83 1.88 61.90 -10.04
CA GLU A 83 3.26 61.83 -10.53
C GLU A 83 3.40 62.19 -12.02
N ARG A 84 2.51 63.07 -12.52
CA ARG A 84 2.60 63.60 -13.88
C ARG A 84 2.30 65.10 -13.89
N GLU A 85 3.10 65.87 -13.15
CA GLU A 85 3.38 67.27 -13.49
C GLU A 85 4.91 67.46 -13.51
N PRO A 86 5.46 68.21 -14.49
CA PRO A 86 6.89 68.38 -14.72
C PRO A 86 7.59 69.31 -13.72
#